data_AF-A0A8S0TWE7-F1
#
_entry.id   AF-A0A8S0TWE7-F1
#
_cell.length_a   1.000
_cell.length_b   1.000
_cell.length_c   1.000
_cell.angle_alpha   90.00
_cell.angle_beta   90.00
_cell.angle_gamma   90.00
#
_symmetry.space_group_name_H-M   'P 1'
#
loop_
_entity.id
_entity.type
_entity.pdbx_description
1 polymer ?
#
loop_
_entity_poly.entity_id
_entity_poly.type
_entity_poly.pdbx_seq_one_letter_code
_entity_poly.pdbx_strand_id
1 'polypeptide(L)'
;MVDVISSSGWLSLALLAMEVSQMVTQGMWDRDSMLLQLPHFKKELAKKCRENTGKRIETVFVLVEMEDDERRELLQMPNTQLMDIARFCNRFPNIDLNYDVLDSDNVRVGEEVSVHVTLERDLEGRTEVGPVDSPRYPKAKEEGWWLVVGDTKTNQLLAIKRVTLQRRSRVKLDFTAPAEAGKKTYTLYFICDSSLGCDQEYNFTIDVKETVDSEDDGGR
;
A
#
# COMPACT_ATOMS: atom_id res chain seq x y z
N MET A 1 -12.61 -1.26 13.47
CA MET A 1 -12.74 -2.60 12.85
C MET A 1 -11.37 -3.16 12.53
N VAL A 2 -10.57 -2.48 11.68
CA VAL A 2 -9.17 -2.86 11.41
C VAL A 2 -8.39 -3.13 12.70
N ASP A 3 -8.43 -2.22 13.68
CA ASP A 3 -7.69 -2.39 14.95
C ASP A 3 -8.08 -3.65 15.74
N VAL A 4 -9.36 -4.05 15.70
CA VAL A 4 -9.86 -5.23 16.41
C VAL A 4 -9.38 -6.52 15.72
N ILE A 5 -9.48 -6.53 14.39
CA ILE A 5 -9.07 -7.66 13.55
C ILE A 5 -7.55 -7.85 13.63
N SER A 6 -6.79 -6.75 13.55
CA SER A 6 -5.33 -6.79 13.64
C SER A 6 -4.84 -7.19 15.03
N SER A 7 -5.53 -6.79 16.10
CA SER A 7 -5.23 -7.27 17.46
C SER A 7 -5.45 -8.77 17.63
N SER A 8 -6.29 -9.38 16.78
CA SER A 8 -6.51 -10.83 16.74
C SER A 8 -5.56 -11.56 15.79
N GLY A 9 -4.67 -10.82 15.10
CA GLY A 9 -3.67 -11.38 14.20
C GLY A 9 -4.24 -11.91 12.88
N TRP A 10 -5.45 -11.52 12.45
CA TRP A 10 -6.07 -12.07 11.23
C TRP A 10 -5.71 -11.25 9.99
N LEU A 11 -4.73 -11.73 9.20
CA LEU A 11 -4.16 -10.98 8.07
C LEU A 11 -5.18 -10.70 6.97
N SER A 12 -5.73 -11.73 6.32
CA SER A 12 -6.64 -11.52 5.18
C SER A 12 -7.84 -10.66 5.55
N LEU A 13 -8.40 -10.84 6.75
CA LEU A 13 -9.55 -10.05 7.19
C LEU A 13 -9.17 -8.59 7.47
N ALA A 14 -7.95 -8.33 7.96
CA ALA A 14 -7.45 -6.98 8.16
C ALA A 14 -7.27 -6.25 6.83
N LEU A 15 -6.67 -6.92 5.84
CA LEU A 15 -6.47 -6.38 4.49
C LEU A 15 -7.82 -6.07 3.81
N LEU A 16 -8.79 -6.99 3.85
CA LEU A 16 -10.14 -6.74 3.35
C LEU A 16 -10.81 -5.55 4.04
N ALA A 17 -10.63 -5.39 5.35
CA ALA A 17 -11.18 -4.25 6.07
C ALA A 17 -10.52 -2.91 5.66
N MET A 18 -9.25 -2.94 5.25
CA MET A 18 -8.54 -1.77 4.69
C MET A 18 -9.06 -1.43 3.29
N GLU A 19 -9.24 -2.43 2.41
CA GLU A 19 -9.84 -2.26 1.08
C GLU A 19 -11.26 -1.68 1.17
N VAL A 20 -12.07 -2.14 2.14
CA VAL A 20 -13.40 -1.57 2.41
C VAL A 20 -13.31 -0.08 2.76
N SER A 21 -12.26 0.38 3.45
CA SER A 21 -12.05 1.80 3.73
C SER A 21 -11.88 2.60 2.43
N GLN A 22 -11.10 2.08 1.48
CA GLN A 22 -10.90 2.70 0.18
C GLN A 22 -12.21 2.72 -0.63
N MET A 23 -12.92 1.60 -0.70
CA MET A 23 -14.20 1.45 -1.39
C MET A 23 -15.25 2.45 -0.87
N VAL A 24 -15.35 2.61 0.45
CA VAL A 24 -16.28 3.55 1.08
C VAL A 24 -15.87 5.00 0.81
N THR A 25 -14.57 5.31 0.91
CA THR A 25 -14.04 6.66 0.65
C THR A 25 -14.27 7.08 -0.80
N GLN A 26 -14.02 6.17 -1.74
CA GLN A 26 -14.16 6.47 -3.16
C GLN A 26 -15.57 6.23 -3.67
N GLY A 27 -16.44 5.55 -2.94
CA GLY A 27 -17.80 5.23 -3.37
C GLY A 27 -17.86 4.27 -4.55
N MET A 28 -17.05 3.22 -4.51
CA MET A 28 -16.94 2.20 -5.57
C MET A 28 -16.53 0.84 -5.01
N TRP A 29 -16.70 -0.23 -5.79
CA TRP A 29 -16.29 -1.58 -5.41
C TRP A 29 -14.87 -1.91 -5.91
N ASP A 30 -14.22 -2.87 -5.25
CA ASP A 30 -12.95 -3.50 -5.63
C ASP A 30 -12.92 -4.04 -7.07
N ARG A 31 -14.05 -4.56 -7.54
CA ARG A 31 -14.25 -5.07 -8.90
C ARG A 31 -14.52 -3.99 -9.95
N ASP A 32 -14.76 -2.75 -9.53
CA ASP A 32 -14.94 -1.64 -10.45
C ASP A 32 -13.56 -1.17 -10.98
N SER A 33 -13.53 -0.50 -12.13
CA SER A 33 -12.27 0.08 -12.62
C SER A 33 -11.82 1.19 -11.67
N MET A 34 -10.55 1.16 -11.23
CA MET A 34 -9.96 2.21 -10.39
C MET A 34 -9.99 3.60 -11.04
N LEU A 35 -10.16 3.69 -12.36
CA LEU A 35 -10.34 4.96 -13.07
C LEU A 35 -11.67 5.64 -12.73
N LEU A 36 -12.64 4.94 -12.12
CA LEU A 36 -13.88 5.56 -11.64
C LEU A 36 -13.70 6.46 -10.40
N GLN A 37 -12.49 6.54 -9.86
CA GLN A 37 -12.09 7.54 -8.87
C GLN A 37 -11.85 8.92 -9.51
N LEU A 38 -11.48 8.95 -10.80
CA LEU A 38 -11.18 10.20 -11.50
C LEU A 38 -12.45 11.03 -11.72
N PRO A 39 -12.35 12.36 -11.67
CA PRO A 39 -13.48 13.22 -12.01
C PRO A 39 -13.91 12.98 -13.45
N HIS A 40 -15.21 13.11 -13.70
CA HIS A 40 -15.84 12.95 -15.03
C HIS A 40 -15.81 11.52 -15.61
N PHE A 41 -15.14 10.56 -14.97
CA PHE A 41 -15.12 9.17 -15.42
C PHE A 41 -16.45 8.46 -15.17
N LYS A 42 -16.95 7.81 -16.21
CA LYS A 42 -18.11 6.91 -16.18
C LYS A 42 -17.68 5.51 -16.60
N LYS A 43 -18.52 4.50 -16.31
CA LYS A 43 -18.26 3.09 -16.65
C LYS A 43 -17.90 2.88 -18.13
N GLU A 44 -18.57 3.59 -19.05
CA GLU A 44 -18.30 3.49 -20.48
C GLU A 44 -16.90 3.99 -20.85
N LEU A 45 -16.47 5.12 -20.27
CA LEU A 45 -15.12 5.65 -20.52
C LEU A 45 -14.05 4.75 -19.91
N ALA A 46 -14.26 4.26 -18.69
CA ALA A 46 -13.34 3.30 -18.07
C ALA A 46 -13.22 2.01 -18.90
N LYS A 47 -14.32 1.54 -19.49
CA LYS A 47 -14.31 0.41 -20.43
C LYS A 47 -13.52 0.74 -21.70
N LYS A 48 -13.74 1.92 -22.30
CA LYS A 48 -12.96 2.41 -23.45
C LYS A 48 -11.46 2.46 -23.16
N CYS A 49 -11.07 2.95 -21.98
CA CYS A 49 -9.67 2.96 -21.53
C CYS A 49 -9.06 1.55 -21.43
N ARG A 50 -9.81 0.59 -20.89
CA ARG A 50 -9.38 -0.81 -20.80
C ARG A 50 -9.26 -1.49 -22.16
N GLU A 51 -10.14 -1.16 -23.10
CA GLU A 51 -10.20 -1.74 -24.45
C GLU A 51 -9.35 -0.99 -25.48
N ASN A 52 -8.55 -0.01 -25.04
CA ASN A 52 -7.69 0.79 -25.90
C ASN A 52 -6.71 -0.09 -26.69
N THR A 53 -6.61 0.16 -28.00
CA THR A 53 -5.93 -0.72 -28.99
C THR A 53 -4.40 -0.71 -28.89
N GLY A 54 -3.79 0.29 -28.24
CA GLY A 54 -2.34 0.38 -28.03
C GLY A 54 -1.88 -0.20 -26.68
N LYS A 55 -2.36 0.40 -25.59
CA LYS A 55 -2.03 0.00 -24.21
C LYS A 55 -3.33 -0.02 -23.40
N ARG A 56 -3.57 -1.09 -22.64
CA ARG A 56 -4.69 -1.15 -21.70
C ARG A 56 -4.46 -0.13 -20.58
N ILE A 57 -5.40 0.77 -20.41
CA ILE A 57 -5.32 1.82 -19.38
C ILE A 57 -6.20 1.38 -18.22
N GLU A 58 -5.58 0.73 -17.25
CA GLU A 58 -6.27 0.19 -16.08
C GLU A 58 -5.94 0.97 -14.81
N THR A 59 -4.84 1.73 -14.78
CA THR A 59 -4.40 2.49 -13.60
C THR A 59 -4.24 3.98 -13.87
N VAL A 60 -4.27 4.78 -12.79
CA VAL A 60 -4.01 6.23 -12.87
C VAL A 60 -2.62 6.50 -13.42
N PHE A 61 -1.60 5.73 -13.01
CA PHE A 61 -0.24 5.83 -13.52
C PHE A 61 -0.18 5.65 -15.04
N VAL A 62 -0.84 4.61 -15.57
CA VAL A 62 -0.86 4.36 -17.02
C VAL A 62 -1.55 5.50 -17.78
N LEU A 63 -2.61 6.11 -17.22
CA LEU A 63 -3.28 7.27 -17.82
C LEU A 63 -2.38 8.51 -17.83
N VAL A 64 -1.58 8.71 -16.80
CA VAL A 64 -0.65 9.85 -16.69
C VAL A 64 0.53 9.71 -17.65
N GLU A 65 1.02 8.49 -17.85
CA GLU A 65 2.10 8.16 -18.79
C GLU A 65 1.72 8.32 -20.27
N MET A 66 0.44 8.47 -20.59
CA MET A 66 0.01 8.65 -21.98
C MET A 66 0.49 9.99 -22.55
N GLU A 67 0.86 9.97 -23.83
CA GLU A 67 1.10 11.20 -24.58
C GLU A 67 -0.14 12.08 -24.64
N ASP A 68 0.07 13.39 -24.62
CA ASP A 68 -1.03 14.37 -24.51
C ASP A 68 -2.06 14.26 -25.62
N ASP A 69 -1.62 14.05 -26.86
CA ASP A 69 -2.50 13.92 -28.02
C ASP A 69 -3.31 12.63 -27.98
N GLU A 70 -2.68 11.50 -27.61
CA GLU A 70 -3.37 10.21 -27.44
C GLU A 70 -4.41 10.26 -26.33
N ARG A 71 -4.05 10.89 -25.19
CA ARG A 71 -4.95 11.07 -24.05
C ARG A 71 -6.15 11.95 -24.42
N ARG A 72 -5.94 13.04 -25.16
CA ARG A 72 -7.03 13.91 -25.63
C ARG A 72 -7.98 13.18 -26.57
N GLU A 73 -7.44 12.44 -27.54
CA GLU A 73 -8.22 11.67 -28.50
C GLU A 73 -9.00 10.54 -27.82
N LEU A 74 -8.42 9.90 -26.80
CA LEU A 74 -9.11 8.86 -26.04
C LEU A 74 -10.25 9.43 -25.19
N LEU A 75 -9.96 10.49 -24.41
CA LEU A 75 -10.91 11.02 -23.43
C LEU A 75 -12.04 11.83 -24.07
N GLN A 76 -11.77 12.55 -25.17
CA GLN A 76 -12.73 13.37 -25.91
C GLN A 76 -13.50 14.35 -25.00
N MET A 77 -12.79 14.95 -24.04
CA MET A 77 -13.34 15.86 -23.03
C MET A 77 -12.92 17.32 -23.27
N PRO A 78 -13.72 18.30 -22.83
CA PRO A 78 -13.31 19.69 -22.78
C PRO A 78 -12.06 19.90 -21.92
N ASN A 79 -11.26 20.93 -22.24
CA ASN A 79 -10.05 21.28 -21.48
C ASN A 79 -10.30 21.46 -19.98
N THR A 80 -11.47 21.98 -19.58
CA THR A 80 -11.83 22.15 -18.16
C THR A 80 -11.89 20.81 -17.42
N GLN A 81 -12.48 19.77 -18.03
CA GLN A 81 -12.54 18.43 -17.43
C GLN A 81 -11.18 17.75 -17.41
N LEU A 82 -10.37 17.94 -18.46
CA LEU A 82 -8.99 17.45 -18.50
C LEU A 82 -8.12 18.09 -17.40
N MET A 83 -8.34 19.38 -17.10
CA MET A 83 -7.67 20.05 -15.98
C MET A 83 -8.08 19.48 -14.62
N ASP A 84 -9.35 19.11 -14.43
CA ASP A 84 -9.80 18.46 -13.20
C ASP A 84 -9.14 17.08 -13.04
N ILE A 85 -9.05 16.29 -14.13
CA ILE A 85 -8.33 15.01 -14.15
C ILE A 85 -6.85 15.21 -13.80
N ALA A 86 -6.18 16.19 -14.41
CA ALA A 86 -4.78 16.48 -14.11
C ALA A 86 -4.56 16.86 -12.63
N ARG A 87 -5.47 17.66 -12.04
CA ARG A 87 -5.43 17.99 -10.62
C ARG A 87 -5.58 16.76 -9.72
N PHE A 88 -6.46 15.82 -10.08
CA PHE A 88 -6.58 14.55 -9.37
C PHE A 88 -5.28 13.76 -9.46
N CYS A 89 -4.76 13.56 -10.67
CA CYS A 89 -3.54 12.77 -10.91
C CYS A 89 -2.33 13.32 -10.15
N ASN A 90 -2.15 14.65 -10.12
CA ASN A 90 -1.05 15.29 -9.38
C ASN A 90 -1.14 15.11 -7.86
N ARG A 91 -2.31 14.73 -7.34
CA ARG A 91 -2.55 14.48 -5.92
C ARG A 91 -2.68 12.99 -5.60
N PHE A 92 -2.78 12.15 -6.63
CA PHE A 92 -2.87 10.70 -6.47
C PHE A 92 -1.56 10.19 -5.85
N PRO A 93 -1.61 9.25 -4.90
CA PRO A 93 -0.40 8.82 -4.21
C PRO A 93 0.63 8.18 -5.14
N ASN A 94 1.81 8.80 -5.26
CA ASN A 94 3.01 8.20 -5.83
C ASN A 94 4.09 8.20 -4.73
N ILE A 95 4.34 7.03 -4.15
CA ILE A 95 5.19 6.90 -2.95
C ILE A 95 6.16 5.75 -3.16
N ASP A 96 7.45 6.07 -3.06
CA ASP A 96 8.52 5.09 -3.01
C ASP A 96 8.63 4.52 -1.60
N LEU A 97 8.59 3.18 -1.51
CA LEU A 97 8.84 2.43 -0.29
C LEU A 97 10.18 1.71 -0.40
N ASN A 98 11.07 2.01 0.54
CA ASN A 98 12.30 1.25 0.76
C ASN A 98 12.24 0.63 2.16
N TYR A 99 12.73 -0.59 2.32
CA TYR A 99 12.77 -1.26 3.63
C TYR A 99 14.09 -1.99 3.85
N ASP A 100 14.45 -2.14 5.12
CA ASP A 100 15.61 -2.89 5.60
C ASP A 100 15.20 -3.73 6.81
N VAL A 101 15.61 -5.00 6.83
CA VAL A 101 15.29 -5.94 7.92
C VAL A 101 16.59 -6.17 8.70
N LEU A 102 16.61 -5.71 9.96
CA LEU A 102 17.83 -5.80 10.77
C LEU A 102 18.20 -7.25 11.03
N ASP A 103 19.49 -7.55 10.86
CA ASP A 103 20.11 -8.86 11.14
C ASP A 103 19.35 -10.06 10.54
N SER A 104 18.78 -9.88 9.33
CA SER A 104 17.89 -10.86 8.69
C SER A 104 18.47 -12.27 8.56
N ASP A 105 19.80 -12.41 8.50
CA ASP A 105 20.49 -13.69 8.33
C ASP A 105 20.84 -14.38 9.66
N ASN A 106 20.62 -13.73 10.79
CA ASN A 106 21.03 -14.20 12.12
C ASN A 106 20.00 -13.86 13.22
N VAL A 107 18.74 -14.15 12.96
CA VAL A 107 17.64 -13.98 13.93
C VAL A 107 17.51 -15.23 14.79
N ARG A 108 17.40 -15.14 16.10
CA ARG A 108 17.13 -16.29 16.97
C ARG A 108 15.64 -16.58 17.08
N VAL A 109 15.28 -17.83 17.37
CA VAL A 109 13.89 -18.18 17.70
C VAL A 109 13.35 -17.29 18.83
N GLY A 110 12.15 -16.71 18.63
CA GLY A 110 11.51 -15.83 19.61
C GLY A 110 12.15 -14.43 19.77
N GLU A 111 13.19 -14.09 19.00
CA GLU A 111 13.80 -12.75 19.02
C GLU A 111 12.88 -11.69 18.37
N GLU A 112 13.03 -10.43 18.77
CA GLU A 112 12.35 -9.32 18.10
C GLU A 112 13.05 -9.01 16.77
N VAL A 113 12.28 -9.01 15.69
CA VAL A 113 12.70 -8.63 14.35
C VAL A 113 12.21 -7.22 14.04
N SER A 114 13.11 -6.37 13.58
CA SER A 114 12.82 -4.97 13.25
C SER A 114 12.93 -4.69 11.76
N VAL A 115 11.83 -4.22 11.16
CA VAL A 115 11.75 -3.77 9.77
C VAL A 115 11.73 -2.24 9.74
N HIS A 116 12.76 -1.63 9.16
CA HIS A 116 12.89 -0.19 8.99
C HIS A 116 12.38 0.23 7.61
N VAL A 117 11.27 0.94 7.57
CA VAL A 117 10.64 1.41 6.34
C VAL A 117 10.89 2.89 6.15
N THR A 118 11.36 3.28 4.97
CA THR A 118 11.46 4.67 4.51
C THR A 118 10.44 4.87 3.40
N LEU A 119 9.53 5.84 3.61
CA LEU A 119 8.53 6.26 2.65
C LEU A 119 8.91 7.63 2.10
N GLU A 120 8.90 7.80 0.79
CA GLU A 120 9.18 9.07 0.12
C GLU A 120 8.15 9.32 -0.98
N ARG A 121 7.36 10.38 -0.82
CA ARG A 121 6.36 10.77 -1.82
C ARG A 121 7.04 11.57 -2.92
N ASP A 122 6.79 11.17 -4.16
CA ASP A 122 7.14 11.95 -5.33
C ASP A 122 6.24 13.19 -5.42
N LEU A 123 6.80 14.34 -5.08
CA LEU A 123 6.11 15.63 -5.12
C LEU A 123 7.00 16.69 -5.76
N GLU A 124 6.48 17.32 -6.79
CA GLU A 124 7.14 18.46 -7.42
C GLU A 124 7.15 19.70 -6.50
N GLY A 125 8.32 20.33 -6.39
CA GLY A 125 8.48 21.63 -5.76
C GLY A 125 7.96 21.69 -4.32
N ARG A 126 7.15 22.72 -4.01
CA ARG A 126 6.58 22.99 -2.67
C ARG A 126 5.14 22.53 -2.51
N THR A 127 4.67 21.61 -3.35
CA THR A 127 3.31 21.07 -3.27
C THR A 127 3.07 20.41 -1.90
N GLU A 128 1.93 20.71 -1.29
CA GLU A 128 1.49 20.09 -0.03
C GLU A 128 0.44 19.00 -0.32
N VAL A 129 0.40 17.97 0.52
CA VAL A 129 -0.62 16.92 0.42
C VAL A 129 -1.88 17.42 1.10
N GLY A 130 -2.84 17.87 0.31
CA GLY A 130 -4.17 18.23 0.82
C GLY A 130 -5.12 17.03 0.99
N PRO A 131 -6.39 17.27 1.33
CA PRO A 131 -7.40 16.22 1.54
C PRO A 131 -7.69 15.36 0.30
N VAL A 132 -7.91 14.07 0.48
CA VAL A 132 -8.21 13.12 -0.61
C VAL A 132 -9.36 13.61 -1.48
N ASP A 133 -9.16 13.58 -2.79
CA ASP A 133 -10.23 13.83 -3.76
C ASP A 133 -11.23 12.67 -3.72
N SER A 134 -12.36 12.92 -3.06
CA SER A 134 -13.37 11.90 -2.72
C SER A 134 -14.78 12.52 -2.79
N PRO A 135 -15.27 12.90 -3.98
CA PRO A 135 -16.50 13.70 -4.14
C PRO A 135 -17.77 12.97 -3.68
N ARG A 136 -17.72 11.64 -3.53
CA ARG A 136 -18.80 10.80 -3.03
C ARG A 136 -18.76 10.62 -1.51
N TYR A 137 -17.72 11.09 -0.84
CA TYR A 137 -17.57 11.01 0.61
C TYR A 137 -18.06 12.31 1.28
N PRO A 138 -18.89 12.24 2.34
CA PRO A 138 -19.59 13.41 2.87
C PRO A 138 -18.71 14.39 3.65
N LYS A 139 -17.45 14.05 3.92
CA LYS A 139 -16.53 14.85 4.76
C LYS A 139 -15.18 14.98 4.06
N ALA A 140 -14.42 16.02 4.40
CA ALA A 140 -13.01 16.05 4.03
C ALA A 140 -12.30 14.85 4.67
N LYS A 141 -11.51 14.12 3.88
CA LYS A 141 -10.73 12.95 4.30
C LYS A 141 -9.26 13.26 4.14
N GLU A 142 -8.50 13.17 5.23
CA GLU A 142 -7.05 13.17 5.15
C GLU A 142 -6.55 11.78 4.78
N GLU A 143 -5.50 11.74 3.96
CA GLU A 143 -4.89 10.51 3.50
C GLU A 143 -4.16 9.81 4.66
N GLY A 144 -4.42 8.52 4.85
CA GLY A 144 -3.76 7.68 5.83
C GLY A 144 -3.32 6.35 5.23
N TRP A 145 -2.34 5.72 5.87
CA TRP A 145 -1.76 4.45 5.44
C TRP A 145 -1.65 3.46 6.58
N TRP A 146 -1.63 2.18 6.23
CA TRP A 146 -1.16 1.12 7.08
C TRP A 146 0.12 0.52 6.50
N LEU A 147 1.12 0.35 7.36
CA LEU A 147 2.19 -0.60 7.14
C LEU A 147 1.88 -1.87 7.92
N VAL A 148 1.93 -3.02 7.26
CA VAL A 148 1.58 -4.32 7.84
C VAL A 148 2.67 -5.32 7.52
N VAL A 149 3.13 -6.09 8.51
CA VAL A 149 3.92 -7.30 8.28
C VAL A 149 3.01 -8.50 8.49
N GLY A 150 2.93 -9.38 7.50
CA GLY A 150 2.09 -10.58 7.55
C GLY A 150 2.83 -11.84 7.09
N ASP A 151 2.42 -12.97 7.65
CA ASP A 151 2.73 -14.31 7.15
C ASP A 151 1.53 -14.83 6.35
N THR A 152 1.70 -14.88 5.03
CA THR A 152 0.67 -15.36 4.10
C THR A 152 0.41 -16.86 4.21
N LYS A 153 1.37 -17.66 4.66
CA LYS A 153 1.22 -19.12 4.79
C LYS A 153 0.33 -19.46 5.98
N THR A 154 0.50 -18.75 7.10
CA THR A 154 -0.28 -18.97 8.32
C THR A 154 -1.47 -18.03 8.45
N ASN A 155 -1.62 -17.08 7.51
CA ASN A 155 -2.64 -16.02 7.54
C ASN A 155 -2.56 -15.17 8.82
N GLN A 156 -1.35 -14.93 9.31
CA GLN A 156 -1.10 -14.16 10.54
C GLN A 156 -0.62 -12.75 10.25
N LEU A 157 -1.25 -11.78 10.90
CA LEU A 157 -0.76 -10.41 10.96
C LEU A 157 0.19 -10.30 12.14
N LEU A 158 1.44 -9.92 11.87
CA LEU A 158 2.54 -9.92 12.83
C LEU A 158 2.83 -8.53 13.39
N ALA A 159 2.73 -7.50 12.54
CA ALA A 159 2.88 -6.11 12.96
C ALA A 159 1.99 -5.20 12.12
N ILE A 160 1.53 -4.10 12.71
CA ILE A 160 0.78 -3.05 12.02
C ILE A 160 1.11 -1.68 12.61
N LYS A 161 1.29 -0.68 11.75
CA LYS A 161 1.34 0.73 12.15
C LYS A 161 0.53 1.60 11.20
N ARG A 162 -0.22 2.56 11.77
CA ARG A 162 -0.86 3.63 10.99
C ARG A 162 0.12 4.76 10.75
N VAL A 163 0.17 5.26 9.53
CA VAL A 163 1.13 6.28 9.08
C VAL A 163 0.37 7.39 8.35
N THR A 164 0.73 8.63 8.64
CA THR A 164 0.37 9.80 7.83
C THR A 164 1.62 10.26 7.08
N LEU A 165 1.52 10.49 5.77
CA LEU A 165 2.68 10.84 4.94
C LEU A 165 2.43 12.12 4.16
N GLN A 166 3.23 13.15 4.48
CA GLN A 166 3.31 14.37 3.69
C GLN A 166 4.37 14.21 2.59
N ARG A 167 5.66 14.25 2.95
CA ARG A 167 6.78 14.09 2.00
C ARG A 167 7.60 12.84 2.26
N ARG A 168 8.15 12.73 3.47
CA ARG A 168 9.01 11.62 3.86
C ARG A 168 8.67 11.15 5.25
N SER A 169 8.73 9.85 5.48
CA SER A 169 8.58 9.26 6.81
C SER A 169 9.52 8.07 6.99
N ARG A 170 9.98 7.85 8.22
CA ARG A 170 10.71 6.64 8.62
C ARG A 170 9.91 5.96 9.71
N VAL A 171 9.61 4.69 9.51
CA VAL A 171 8.74 3.91 10.40
C VAL A 171 9.42 2.58 10.70
N LYS A 172 9.54 2.24 11.97
CA LYS A 172 10.00 0.92 12.44
C LYS A 172 8.79 0.02 12.69
N LEU A 173 8.76 -1.19 12.18
CA LEU A 173 7.81 -2.24 12.55
C LEU A 173 8.57 -3.33 13.28
N ASP A 174 8.01 -3.82 14.38
CA ASP A 174 8.62 -4.85 15.22
C ASP A 174 7.66 -6.03 15.33
N PHE A 175 8.16 -7.25 15.20
CA PHE A 175 7.41 -8.48 15.41
C PHE A 175 8.34 -9.57 15.99
N THR A 176 7.75 -10.62 16.55
CA THR A 176 8.53 -11.72 17.15
C THR A 176 8.79 -12.81 16.12
N ALA A 177 10.05 -13.25 16.01
CA ALA A 177 10.45 -14.38 15.20
C ALA A 177 9.73 -15.67 15.66
N PRO A 178 9.40 -16.59 14.74
CA PRO A 178 8.71 -17.82 15.10
C PRO A 178 9.59 -18.72 15.98
N ALA A 179 8.95 -19.65 16.68
CA ALA A 179 9.64 -20.64 17.52
C ALA A 179 10.36 -21.73 16.70
N GLU A 180 10.10 -21.81 15.40
CA GLU A 180 10.72 -22.78 14.50
C GLU A 180 11.84 -22.12 13.69
N ALA A 181 13.02 -22.73 13.73
CA ALA A 181 14.16 -22.32 12.93
C ALA A 181 13.94 -22.51 11.42
N GLY A 182 14.86 -21.97 10.63
CA GLY A 182 14.90 -22.02 9.18
C GLY A 182 14.51 -20.71 8.51
N LYS A 183 14.55 -20.71 7.17
CA LYS A 183 14.20 -19.54 6.36
C LYS A 183 12.69 -19.32 6.35
N LYS A 184 12.26 -18.14 6.79
CA LYS A 184 10.85 -17.73 6.90
C LYS A 184 10.62 -16.52 6.01
N THR A 185 9.58 -16.59 5.17
CA THR A 185 9.21 -15.52 4.23
C THR A 185 7.97 -14.82 4.72
N TYR A 186 8.00 -13.49 4.71
CA TYR A 186 6.91 -12.60 5.12
C TYR A 186 6.63 -11.59 4.02
N THR A 187 5.49 -10.90 4.15
CA THR A 187 5.09 -9.84 3.23
C THR A 187 4.90 -8.54 4.01
N LEU A 188 5.57 -7.49 3.56
CA LEU A 188 5.34 -6.11 3.97
C LEU A 188 4.30 -5.48 3.05
N TYR A 189 3.16 -5.09 3.60
CA TYR A 189 2.09 -4.38 2.90
C TYR A 189 2.12 -2.90 3.24
N PHE A 190 1.90 -2.06 2.25
CA PHE A 190 1.66 -0.63 2.39
C PHE A 190 0.32 -0.29 1.75
N ILE A 191 -0.69 -0.08 2.57
CA ILE A 191 -2.09 -0.01 2.15
C ILE A 191 -2.66 1.37 2.43
N CYS A 192 -3.24 2.00 1.42
CA CYS A 192 -3.93 3.29 1.55
C CYS A 192 -5.28 3.10 2.25
N ASP A 193 -5.73 4.08 3.03
CA ASP A 193 -7.07 4.05 3.63
C ASP A 193 -8.16 4.70 2.79
N SER A 194 -7.78 5.31 1.66
CA SER A 194 -8.63 6.28 0.94
C SER A 194 -8.64 6.16 -0.58
N SER A 195 -7.58 5.67 -1.21
CA SER A 195 -7.45 5.58 -2.67
C SER A 195 -7.17 4.14 -3.09
N LEU A 196 -7.74 3.71 -4.21
CA LEU A 196 -7.50 2.39 -4.79
C LEU A 196 -6.37 2.44 -5.82
N GLY A 197 -5.57 1.39 -5.90
CA GLY A 197 -4.54 1.23 -6.95
C GLY A 197 -3.16 1.81 -6.60
N CYS A 198 -2.94 2.18 -5.34
CA CYS A 198 -1.65 2.64 -4.83
C CYS A 198 -1.09 1.75 -3.70
N ASP A 199 -1.73 0.61 -3.45
CA ASP A 199 -1.26 -0.37 -2.46
C ASP A 199 -0.03 -1.12 -2.99
N GLN A 200 0.91 -1.43 -2.09
CA GLN A 200 2.18 -2.07 -2.44
C GLN A 200 2.47 -3.26 -1.53
N GLU A 201 3.08 -4.30 -2.09
CA GLU A 201 3.43 -5.53 -1.37
C GLU A 201 4.87 -5.95 -1.69
N TYR A 202 5.64 -6.27 -0.65
CA TYR A 202 7.03 -6.67 -0.76
C TYR A 202 7.31 -7.93 0.05
N ASN A 203 7.79 -8.97 -0.61
CA ASN A 203 8.22 -10.19 0.08
C ASN A 203 9.65 -10.02 0.59
N PHE A 204 9.89 -10.41 1.84
CA PHE A 204 11.21 -10.48 2.44
C PHE A 204 11.38 -11.80 3.20
N THR A 205 12.62 -12.20 3.44
CA THR A 205 12.93 -13.46 4.13
C THR A 205 13.90 -13.18 5.27
N ILE A 206 13.70 -13.88 6.38
CA ILE A 206 14.66 -13.94 7.49
C ILE A 206 15.12 -15.40 7.67
N ASP A 207 16.32 -15.59 8.19
CA ASP A 207 16.91 -16.87 8.53
C ASP A 207 16.93 -17.02 10.06
N VAL A 208 15.98 -17.80 10.57
CA VAL A 208 15.80 -18.03 12.00
C VAL A 208 16.72 -19.17 12.44
N LYS A 209 17.57 -18.92 13.43
CA LYS A 209 18.53 -19.87 14.00
C LYS A 209 17.99 -20.47 15.29
N GLU A 210 18.29 -21.75 15.50
CA GLU A 210 18.04 -22.40 16.79
C GLU A 210 18.85 -21.70 17.89
N THR A 211 18.30 -21.64 19.10
CA THR A 211 19.08 -21.29 20.27
C THR A 211 20.07 -22.41 20.53
N VAL A 212 21.37 -22.12 20.36
CA VAL A 212 22.41 -23.02 20.83
C VAL A 212 22.38 -22.94 22.36
N ASP A 213 21.74 -23.91 23.00
CA ASP A 213 21.93 -24.13 24.43
C ASP A 213 23.42 -24.37 24.61
N SER A 214 24.11 -23.43 25.24
CA SER A 214 25.48 -23.66 25.67
C SER A 214 25.35 -24.69 26.80
N GLU A 215 25.64 -25.95 26.49
CA GLU A 215 25.92 -26.95 27.51
C GLU A 215 27.13 -26.47 28.31
N ASP A 216 26.85 -25.73 29.37
CA ASP A 216 27.74 -25.52 30.50
C ASP A 216 27.62 -26.77 31.38
N ASP A 217 28.27 -27.89 30.98
CA ASP A 217 28.71 -28.89 31.96
C ASP A 217 29.80 -29.83 31.40
N GLY A 218 30.82 -30.07 32.22
CA GLY A 218 31.95 -30.94 31.88
C GLY A 218 33.31 -30.50 32.43
N GLY A 219 33.34 -29.48 33.28
CA GLY A 219 34.48 -29.23 34.16
C GLY A 219 34.45 -30.16 35.37
N ARG A 220 35.05 -31.36 35.26
CA ARG A 220 35.83 -32.01 36.33
C ARG A 220 36.51 -33.29 35.86
#